data_AF-A0A7W9YHU6-F1
#
_entry.id   AF-A0A7W9YHU6-F1
#
_cell.length_a   1.000
_cell.length_b   1.000
_cell.length_c   1.000
_cell.angle_alpha   90.00
_cell.angle_beta   90.00
_cell.angle_gamma   90.00
#
_symmetry.space_group_name_H-M   'P 1'
#
loop_
_entity.id
_entity.type
_entity.pdbx_description
1 polymer ?
#
loop_
_entity_poly.entity_id
_entity_poly.type
_entity_poly.pdbx_seq_one_letter_code
_entity_poly.pdbx_strand_id
1 'polypeptide(L)' 'MKRSAVGSWGRRITARLIDGSADVVISPDGTWTLLEVNPNGEWSWLAEACELPIAQTIANLLERGHR' A
#
# COMPACT_ATOMS: atom_id res chain seq x y z
N MET A 1 -36.88 -6.65 -3.65
CA MET A 1 -35.75 -6.97 -2.75
C MET A 1 -34.68 -7.68 -3.57
N LYS A 2 -33.73 -6.96 -4.18
CA LYS A 2 -32.62 -7.57 -4.94
C LYS A 2 -31.50 -7.86 -3.96
N ARG A 3 -31.21 -9.15 -3.75
CA ARG A 3 -29.98 -9.61 -3.06
C ARG A 3 -28.82 -9.37 -4.02
N SER A 4 -28.01 -8.33 -3.79
CA SER A 4 -26.68 -8.25 -4.39
C SER A 4 -25.78 -9.18 -3.60
N ALA A 5 -25.17 -10.13 -4.31
CA ALA A 5 -24.15 -11.01 -3.76
C ALA A 5 -22.99 -10.14 -3.27
N VAL A 6 -22.76 -10.13 -1.96
CA VAL A 6 -21.48 -9.71 -1.38
C VAL A 6 -20.47 -10.76 -1.84
N GLY A 7 -19.75 -10.44 -2.92
CA GLY A 7 -18.65 -11.27 -3.42
C GLY A 7 -17.61 -11.47 -2.31
N SER A 8 -17.03 -12.67 -2.27
CA SER A 8 -15.97 -13.03 -1.32
C SER A 8 -14.75 -12.12 -1.49
N TRP A 9 -14.55 -11.19 -0.55
CA TRP A 9 -13.42 -10.22 -0.49
C TRP A 9 -12.14 -10.79 0.14
N GLY A 10 -12.02 -12.11 0.24
CA GLY A 10 -10.96 -12.76 1.03
C GLY A 10 -9.74 -13.22 0.23
N ARG A 11 -9.09 -12.36 -0.58
CA ARG A 11 -7.71 -12.67 -1.00
C ARG A 11 -6.75 -12.12 0.05
N ARG A 12 -6.41 -12.97 1.03
CA ARG A 12 -5.46 -12.64 2.08
C ARG A 12 -4.09 -12.41 1.45
N ILE A 13 -3.56 -11.19 1.50
CA ILE A 13 -2.15 -10.94 1.24
C ILE A 13 -1.38 -11.43 2.47
N THR A 14 -0.71 -12.57 2.36
CA THR A 14 0.27 -13.05 3.35
C THR A 14 1.66 -12.67 2.87
N ALA A 15 2.07 -11.44 3.13
CA ALA A 15 3.44 -10.98 2.91
C ALA A 15 4.00 -10.39 4.23
N ARG A 16 5.21 -10.81 4.62
CA ARG A 16 5.98 -10.18 5.70
C ARG A 16 6.86 -9.11 5.07
N LEU A 17 6.27 -7.94 4.82
CA LEU A 17 6.99 -6.78 4.28
C LEU A 17 7.24 -5.78 5.40
N ILE A 18 8.44 -5.20 5.41
CA ILE A 18 8.80 -4.05 6.24
C ILE A 18 8.42 -2.75 5.51
N ASP A 19 8.64 -2.73 4.20
CA ASP A 19 8.30 -1.65 3.29
C ASP A 19 7.72 -2.18 1.97
N GLY A 20 7.03 -1.29 1.24
CA GLY A 20 6.43 -1.57 -0.06
C GLY A 20 5.45 -0.46 -0.45
N SER A 21 5.10 -0.40 -1.73
CA SER A 21 4.14 0.55 -2.28
C SER A 21 2.82 -0.14 -2.57
N ALA A 22 1.71 0.55 -2.34
CA ALA A 22 0.36 0.01 -2.54
C ALA A 22 -0.45 0.92 -3.46
N ASP A 23 -1.04 0.30 -4.48
CA ASP A 23 -1.92 0.99 -5.41
C ASP A 23 -3.37 0.81 -4.98
N VAL A 24 -4.05 1.93 -4.76
CA VAL A 24 -5.44 1.97 -4.29
C VAL A 24 -6.27 2.89 -5.17
N VAL A 25 -7.52 2.51 -5.39
CA VAL A 25 -8.51 3.36 -6.08
C VAL A 25 -9.74 3.54 -5.20
N ILE A 26 -10.34 4.73 -5.29
CA ILE A 26 -11.56 5.09 -4.56
C ILE A 26 -12.67 5.25 -5.59
N SER A 27 -13.75 4.47 -5.45
CA SER A 27 -14.94 4.59 -6.28
C SER A 27 -15.74 5.86 -5.94
N PRO A 28 -16.59 6.37 -6.84
CA PRO A 28 -17.41 7.57 -6.56
C PRO A 28 -18.32 7.44 -5.34
N ASP A 29 -18.66 6.21 -4.94
CA ASP A 29 -19.43 5.91 -3.72
C ASP A 29 -18.57 5.84 -2.45
N GLY A 30 -17.27 6.13 -2.55
CA GLY A 30 -16.30 6.11 -1.45
C GLY A 30 -15.67 4.75 -1.17
N THR A 31 -15.98 3.71 -1.96
CA THR A 31 -15.40 2.37 -1.75
C THR A 31 -13.93 2.34 -2.15
N TRP A 32 -13.04 1.96 -1.21
CA TRP A 32 -11.62 1.76 -1.46
C TRP A 32 -11.35 0.34 -1.98
N THR A 33 -10.57 0.23 -3.06
CA THR A 33 -10.11 -1.05 -3.61
C THR A 33 -8.59 -1.06 -3.71
N LEU A 34 -7.95 -2.04 -3.06
CA LEU A 34 -6.54 -2.35 -3.23
C LEU A 34 -6.32 -3.10 -4.55
N LEU A 35 -5.45 -2.59 -5.41
CA LEU A 35 -5.12 -3.19 -6.69
C LEU A 35 -3.93 -4.14 -6.57
N GLU A 36 -2.81 -3.61 -6.03
CA GLU A 36 -1.58 -4.38 -5.82
C GLU A 36 -0.78 -3.87 -4.62
N VAL A 37 0.19 -4.70 -4.21
CA VAL A 37 1.27 -4.33 -3.31
C VAL A 37 2.57 -4.72 -4.00
N ASN A 38 3.41 -3.74 -4.30
CA ASN A 38 4.71 -3.91 -4.90
C ASN A 38 5.81 -3.77 -3.83
N PRO A 39 6.52 -4.86 -3.46
CA PRO A 39 7.60 -4.81 -2.46
C PRO A 39 8.77 -3.89 -2.84
N ASN A 40 8.95 -3.61 -4.13
CA ASN A 40 10.04 -2.76 -4.64
C ASN A 40 9.51 -1.51 -5.34
N GLY A 41 8.26 -1.09 -5.05
CA GLY A 41 7.61 -0.02 -5.80
C GLY A 41 8.36 1.31 -5.72
N GLU A 42 8.39 2.03 -6.85
CA GLU A 42 9.04 3.33 -6.95
C GLU A 42 8.33 4.38 -6.09
N TRP A 43 9.09 5.10 -5.27
CA TRP A 43 8.56 6.09 -4.32
C TRP A 43 9.21 7.47 -4.42
N SER A 44 10.31 7.62 -5.16
CA SER A 44 11.13 8.84 -5.16
C SER A 44 10.38 10.06 -5.71
N TRP A 45 9.65 9.89 -6.81
CA TRP A 45 8.87 10.96 -7.45
C TRP A 45 7.79 11.52 -6.52
N LEU A 46 7.14 10.66 -5.73
CA LEU A 46 6.12 11.05 -4.76
C LEU A 46 6.76 11.72 -3.54
N ALA A 47 7.91 11.21 -3.09
CA ALA A 47 8.67 11.82 -2.01
C ALA A 47 9.07 13.26 -2.33
N GLU A 48 9.53 13.51 -3.56
CA GLU A 48 9.86 14.86 -4.04
C GLU A 48 8.61 15.73 -4.16
N ALA A 49 7.58 15.24 -4.88
CA ALA A 49 6.38 16.03 -5.17
C ALA A 49 5.56 16.41 -3.93
N CYS A 50 5.62 15.59 -2.87
CA CYS A 50 4.86 15.79 -1.63
C CYS A 50 5.76 16.12 -0.42
N GLU A 51 7.05 16.37 -0.65
CA GLU A 51 8.04 16.67 0.40
C GLU A 51 8.03 15.63 1.54
N LEU A 52 7.88 14.35 1.19
CA LEU A 52 7.78 13.26 2.16
C LEU A 52 9.17 12.72 2.52
N PRO A 53 9.44 12.42 3.80
CA PRO A 53 10.73 11.91 4.26
C PRO A 53 10.88 10.39 4.04
N ILE A 54 10.48 9.88 2.86
CA ILE A 54 10.47 8.42 2.59
C ILE A 54 11.89 7.84 2.68
N ALA A 55 12.86 8.49 2.01
CA ALA A 55 14.27 8.06 2.04
C ALA A 55 14.83 8.00 3.46
N GLN A 56 14.61 9.06 4.26
CA GLN A 56 15.07 9.12 5.65
C GLN A 56 14.39 8.05 6.51
N THR A 57 13.11 7.77 6.26
CA THR A 57 12.37 6.74 6.98
C THR A 57 12.95 5.36 6.68
N ILE A 58 13.20 5.03 5.41
CA ILE A 58 13.82 3.76 5.00
C ILE A 58 15.22 3.63 5.61
N ALA A 59 16.05 4.68 5.54
CA ALA A 59 17.38 4.68 6.15
C ALA A 59 17.33 4.41 7.66
N ASN A 60 16.43 5.08 8.39
CA ASN A 60 16.23 4.85 9.82
C ASN A 60 15.79 3.41 10.13
N LEU A 61 14.96 2.80 9.27
CA LEU A 61 14.53 1.40 9.42
C LEU A 61 15.71 0.44 9.24
N LEU A 62 16.54 0.68 8.22
CA LEU A 62 17.76 -0.10 7.96
C LEU A 62 18.77 0.01 9.12
N GLU A 63 18.97 1.20 9.66
CA GLU A 63 19.88 1.45 10.79
C GLU A 63 19.43 0.75 12.09
N ARG A 64 18.13 0.75 12.36
CA ARG A 64 17.55 0.12 13.56
C ARG A 64 17.54 -1.40 13.46
N GLY A 65 17.45 -1.93 12.24
CA GLY A 65 17.26 -3.34 11.95
C GLY A 65 15.85 -3.81 12.30
N HIS A 66 15.43 -4.90 11.66
CA HIS A 66 14.17 -5.59 11.95
C HIS A 66 14.49 -7.03 12.37
N ARG A 67 14.06 -7.41 13.58
CA ARG A 67 14.17 -8.78 14.11
C ARG A 67 12.91 -9.59 13.83
#